data_AF-A0A352RGV3-F1
#
_entry.id   AF-A0A352RGV3-F1
#
_cell.length_a   1.000
_cell.length_b   1.000
_cell.length_c   1.000
_cell.angle_alpha   90.00
_cell.angle_beta   90.00
_cell.angle_gamma   90.00
#
_symmetry.space_group_name_H-M   'P 1'
#
loop_
_entity.id
_entity.type
_entity.pdbx_description
1 polymer ?
#
loop_
_entity_poly.entity_id
_entity_poly.type
_entity_poly.pdbx_seq_one_letter_code
_entity_poly.pdbx_strand_id
1 'polypeptide(L)'
;HEYKSNCAGIHGTVGAVALDKDGHIFAGTSTGGIGCEIPGRVSDSPTVAGTYASTKAGVSCTGIGEQITQQAAAAKVVTRVGDGMLLNEAVTRTMHESDDFNYLYGLISLDSEGHVEVGKTAALSAVFYAFHDGEKIRTFFE
;
A
#
# COMPACT_ATOMS: atom_id res chain seq x y z
N HIS A 1 -23.42 4.34 -23.59
CA HIS A 1 -23.50 2.86 -23.64
C HIS A 1 -22.13 2.25 -23.32
N GLU A 2 -21.04 2.86 -23.78
CA GLU A 2 -19.64 2.48 -23.49
C GLU A 2 -19.24 2.55 -22.00
N TYR A 3 -19.76 3.53 -21.24
CA TYR A 3 -19.51 3.66 -19.78
C TYR A 3 -19.86 2.39 -18.98
N LYS A 4 -20.90 1.65 -19.39
CA LYS A 4 -21.34 0.43 -18.68
C LYS A 4 -20.53 -0.81 -19.07
N SER A 5 -19.87 -0.82 -20.24
CA SER A 5 -19.05 -1.94 -20.71
C SER A 5 -17.67 -1.99 -20.06
N ASN A 6 -17.17 -0.89 -19.48
CA ASN A 6 -15.88 -0.84 -18.79
C ASN A 6 -15.95 -1.12 -17.27
N CYS A 7 -17.14 -1.43 -16.71
CA CYS A 7 -17.28 -1.72 -15.27
C CYS A 7 -16.76 -3.10 -14.85
N ALA A 8 -16.13 -3.85 -15.75
CA ALA A 8 -15.52 -5.16 -15.48
C ALA A 8 -13.98 -5.10 -15.50
N GLY A 9 -13.40 -3.93 -15.23
CA GLY A 9 -11.95 -3.71 -15.17
C GLY A 9 -11.43 -3.82 -13.75
N ILE A 10 -10.70 -4.90 -13.48
CA ILE A 10 -9.98 -5.19 -12.24
C ILE A 10 -9.14 -3.97 -11.83
N HIS A 11 -9.33 -3.53 -10.59
CA HIS A 11 -8.55 -2.53 -9.84
C HIS A 11 -7.07 -2.51 -10.29
N GLY A 12 -6.67 -1.42 -10.95
CA GLY A 12 -5.33 -1.23 -11.50
C GLY A 12 -4.56 -0.18 -10.70
N THR A 13 -4.18 -0.52 -9.47
CA THR A 13 -3.24 0.29 -8.68
C THR A 13 -1.87 -0.36 -8.71
N VAL A 14 -0.85 0.43 -9.06
CA VAL A 14 0.56 0.05 -8.99
C VAL A 14 1.27 0.95 -7.99
N GLY A 15 2.23 0.37 -7.28
CA GLY A 15 2.93 1.06 -6.21
C GLY A 15 4.40 0.66 -6.17
N ALA A 16 5.25 1.57 -5.68
CA ALA A 16 6.65 1.32 -5.45
C ALA A 16 7.12 2.02 -4.17
N VAL A 17 8.01 1.35 -3.45
CA VAL A 17 8.78 1.89 -2.32
C VAL A 17 10.26 1.59 -2.57
N ALA A 18 11.14 2.54 -2.28
CA ALA A 18 12.57 2.43 -2.55
C ALA A 18 13.40 3.12 -1.47
N LEU A 19 14.59 2.55 -1.20
CA LEU A 19 15.61 3.11 -0.33
C LEU A 19 16.86 3.34 -1.19
N ASP A 20 17.37 4.56 -1.21
CA ASP A 20 18.61 4.88 -1.93
C ASP A 20 19.86 4.60 -1.10
N LYS A 21 21.03 4.66 -1.75
CA LYS A 21 22.34 4.44 -1.12
C LYS A 21 22.71 5.48 -0.04
N ASP A 22 22.05 6.63 -0.05
CA ASP A 22 22.28 7.73 0.89
C ASP A 22 21.31 7.63 2.09
N GLY A 23 20.44 6.62 2.12
CA GLY A 23 19.49 6.33 3.19
C GLY A 23 18.13 7.03 3.04
N HIS A 24 17.81 7.60 1.87
CA HIS A 24 16.52 8.24 1.63
C HIS A 24 15.47 7.24 1.16
N ILE A 25 14.26 7.40 1.71
CA ILE A 25 13.11 6.56 1.38
C ILE A 25 12.14 7.32 0.47
N PHE A 26 11.69 6.64 -0.58
CA PHE A 26 10.71 7.14 -1.54
C PHE A 26 9.53 6.18 -1.63
N ALA A 27 8.33 6.72 -1.77
CA ALA A 27 7.13 5.95 -2.04
C ALA A 27 6.31 6.64 -3.14
N GLY A 28 5.72 5.85 -4.02
CA GLY A 28 4.87 6.34 -5.11
C GLY A 28 3.77 5.34 -5.42
N THR A 29 2.54 5.83 -5.61
CA THR A 29 1.39 5.02 -6.00
C THR A 29 0.69 5.68 -7.18
N SER A 30 0.28 4.88 -8.16
CA SER A 30 -0.48 5.31 -9.32
C SER A 30 -1.66 4.37 -9.52
N THR A 31 -2.83 4.92 -9.82
CA THR A 31 -4.05 4.12 -9.98
C THR A 31 -4.87 4.60 -11.16
N GLY A 32 -5.51 3.66 -11.86
CA GLY A 32 -6.60 3.93 -12.81
C GLY A 32 -7.97 4.05 -12.14
N GLY A 33 -8.05 3.88 -10.82
CA GLY A 33 -9.30 3.79 -10.06
C GLY A 33 -9.94 2.39 -10.09
N ILE A 34 -11.13 2.28 -9.51
CA ILE A 34 -11.96 1.07 -9.41
C ILE A 34 -12.92 0.89 -10.60
N GLY A 35 -12.85 1.76 -11.62
CA GLY A 35 -13.72 1.71 -12.80
C GLY A 35 -15.16 2.15 -12.51
N CYS A 36 -15.81 2.84 -13.46
CA CYS A 36 -17.17 3.37 -13.31
C CYS A 36 -17.39 4.33 -12.12
N GLU A 37 -16.32 4.99 -11.69
CA GLU A 37 -16.35 6.03 -10.68
C GLU A 37 -17.09 7.28 -11.17
N ILE A 38 -17.73 7.99 -10.24
CA ILE A 38 -18.30 9.32 -10.52
C ILE A 38 -17.15 10.25 -10.94
N PRO A 39 -17.26 10.99 -12.06
CA PRO A 39 -16.24 11.95 -12.47
C PRO A 39 -15.90 12.91 -11.33
N GLY A 40 -14.60 13.05 -11.03
CA GLY A 40 -14.11 13.86 -9.92
C GLY A 40 -13.95 13.12 -8.59
N ARG A 41 -14.25 11.82 -8.52
CA ARG A 41 -13.88 10.99 -7.36
C ARG A 41 -12.35 10.89 -7.26
N VAL A 42 -11.85 11.03 -6.03
CA VAL A 42 -10.41 10.95 -5.69
C VAL A 42 -10.24 9.82 -4.67
N SER A 43 -9.36 8.87 -4.97
CA SER A 43 -9.02 7.73 -4.11
C SER A 43 -7.99 8.10 -3.03
N ASP A 44 -7.52 7.10 -2.30
CA ASP A 44 -6.38 7.12 -1.40
C ASP A 44 -5.02 7.43 -2.07
N SER A 45 -4.79 6.95 -3.29
CA SER A 45 -3.45 6.95 -3.93
C SER A 45 -2.79 8.33 -4.07
N PRO A 46 -3.49 9.44 -4.37
CA PRO A 46 -2.88 10.77 -4.37
C PRO A 46 -2.78 11.42 -2.97
N THR A 47 -3.02 10.67 -1.89
CA THR A 47 -3.08 11.17 -0.51
C THR A 47 -2.08 10.45 0.39
N VAL A 48 -1.79 11.03 1.56
CA VAL A 48 -0.95 10.42 2.60
C VAL A 48 -1.53 9.12 3.19
N ALA A 49 -2.80 8.81 2.91
CA ALA A 49 -3.41 7.57 3.35
C ALA A 49 -2.99 6.38 2.47
N GLY A 50 -2.79 6.59 1.17
CA GLY A 50 -2.40 5.56 0.21
C GLY A 50 -0.91 5.52 -0.10
N THR A 51 -0.22 6.67 -0.01
CA THR A 51 1.22 6.77 -0.23
C THR A 51 1.85 7.66 0.81
N TYR A 52 2.82 7.14 1.55
CA TYR A 52 3.53 7.96 2.52
C TYR A 52 4.97 7.48 2.71
N ALA A 53 5.88 8.43 2.84
CA ALA A 53 7.29 8.17 3.12
C ALA A 53 7.80 9.18 4.15
N SER A 54 8.68 8.70 5.02
CA SER A 54 9.43 9.48 6.01
C SER A 54 10.89 9.03 6.01
N THR A 55 11.71 9.60 6.89
CA THR A 55 13.09 9.12 7.11
C THR A 55 13.17 7.73 7.75
N LYS A 56 12.05 7.17 8.23
CA LYS A 56 11.99 5.89 8.95
C LYS A 56 11.39 4.76 8.14
N ALA A 57 10.35 5.05 7.35
CA ALA A 57 9.67 4.06 6.53
C ALA A 57 8.87 4.71 5.38
N GLY A 58 8.60 3.90 4.35
CA GLY A 58 7.78 4.22 3.19
C GLY A 58 6.76 3.13 2.91
N VAL A 59 5.56 3.52 2.49
CA VAL A 59 4.42 2.63 2.26
C VAL A 59 3.66 3.06 1.01
N SER A 60 3.24 2.06 0.22
CA SER A 60 2.31 2.24 -0.90
C SER A 60 1.18 1.21 -0.77
N CYS A 61 -0.07 1.69 -0.81
CA CYS A 61 -1.27 0.88 -0.70
C CYS A 61 -1.91 0.56 -2.05
N THR A 62 -2.74 -0.48 -2.07
CA THR A 62 -3.59 -0.89 -3.21
C THR A 62 -4.87 -1.52 -2.68
N GLY A 63 -6.00 -1.35 -3.38
CA GLY A 63 -7.30 -1.90 -2.97
C GLY A 63 -8.40 -0.85 -2.98
N ILE A 64 -9.36 -0.96 -2.06
CA ILE A 64 -10.48 -0.02 -1.95
C ILE A 64 -10.02 1.27 -1.25
N GLY A 65 -9.91 2.34 -2.03
CA GLY A 65 -9.38 3.61 -1.56
C GLY A 65 -10.12 4.21 -0.36
N GLU A 66 -11.44 4.14 -0.32
CA GLU A 66 -12.24 4.68 0.78
C GLU A 66 -11.87 4.04 2.13
N GLN A 67 -11.54 2.75 2.13
CA GLN A 67 -11.14 2.00 3.32
C GLN A 67 -9.72 2.36 3.74
N ILE A 68 -8.80 2.48 2.76
CA ILE A 68 -7.42 2.93 2.97
C ILE A 68 -7.42 4.35 3.58
N THR A 69 -8.22 5.26 3.01
CA THR A 69 -8.41 6.62 3.50
C THR A 69 -9.01 6.65 4.90
N GLN A 70 -10.02 5.84 5.17
CA GLN A 70 -10.66 5.77 6.49
C GLN A 70 -9.69 5.32 7.58
N GLN A 71 -8.71 4.48 7.25
CA GLN A 71 -7.68 4.01 8.18
C GLN A 71 -6.41 4.87 8.18
N ALA A 72 -6.28 5.82 7.25
CA ALA A 72 -5.01 6.51 6.97
C ALA A 72 -3.83 5.53 6.85
N ALA A 73 -4.02 4.41 6.14
CA ALA A 73 -3.22 3.19 6.32
C ALA A 73 -1.70 3.40 6.15
N ALA A 74 -1.26 4.07 5.09
CA ALA A 74 0.15 4.34 4.84
C ALA A 74 0.77 5.22 5.94
N ALA A 75 0.15 6.36 6.24
CA ALA A 75 0.57 7.23 7.32
C ALA A 75 0.62 6.51 8.68
N LYS A 76 -0.41 5.70 8.99
CA LYS A 76 -0.49 4.94 10.24
C LYS A 76 0.68 3.98 10.42
N VAL A 77 1.01 3.19 9.39
CA VAL A 77 2.15 2.26 9.46
C VAL A 77 3.45 3.01 9.68
N VAL A 78 3.70 4.08 8.89
CA VAL A 78 4.93 4.86 9.02
C VAL A 78 5.02 5.56 10.39
N THR A 79 3.92 6.06 10.94
CA THR A 79 3.89 6.64 12.28
C THR A 79 4.25 5.59 13.34
N ARG A 80 3.70 4.37 13.26
CA ARG A 80 4.04 3.27 14.19
C ARG A 80 5.54 2.96 14.17
N VAL A 81 6.14 2.91 12.98
CA VAL A 81 7.59 2.70 12.84
C VAL A 81 8.36 3.89 13.40
N GLY A 82 7.90 5.12 13.14
CA GLY A 82 8.47 6.34 13.72
C GLY A 82 8.43 6.36 15.25
N ASP A 83 7.41 5.76 15.85
CA ASP A 83 7.24 5.61 17.31
C ASP A 83 8.04 4.43 17.91
N GLY A 84 8.81 3.71 17.08
CA GLY A 84 9.73 2.65 17.52
C GLY A 84 9.21 1.22 17.36
N MET A 85 8.06 1.01 16.70
CA MET A 85 7.58 -0.33 16.35
C MET A 85 8.39 -0.91 15.19
N LEU A 86 8.63 -2.23 15.18
CA LEU A 86 9.25 -2.90 14.03
C LEU A 86 8.30 -2.86 12.83
N LEU A 87 8.84 -2.83 11.61
CA LEU A 87 8.04 -2.71 10.38
C LEU A 87 7.02 -3.85 10.25
N ASN A 88 7.44 -5.10 10.49
CA ASN A 88 6.59 -6.28 10.41
C ASN A 88 5.42 -6.23 11.43
N GLU A 89 5.69 -5.78 12.65
CA GLU A 89 4.69 -5.60 13.70
C GLU A 89 3.70 -4.48 13.34
N ALA A 90 4.21 -3.36 12.81
CA ALA A 90 3.40 -2.23 12.38
C ALA A 90 2.44 -2.60 11.23
N VAL A 91 2.94 -3.36 10.25
CA VAL A 91 2.13 -3.88 9.14
C VAL A 91 1.10 -4.88 9.66
N THR A 92 1.52 -5.90 10.41
CA THR A 92 0.65 -6.95 10.96
C THR A 92 -0.49 -6.35 11.79
N ARG A 93 -0.15 -5.44 12.70
CA ARG A 93 -1.15 -4.75 13.54
C ARG A 93 -2.14 -3.95 12.71
N THR A 94 -1.68 -3.26 11.66
CA THR A 94 -2.55 -2.48 10.78
C THR A 94 -3.50 -3.36 9.98
N MET A 95 -3.02 -4.51 9.48
CA MET A 95 -3.87 -5.47 8.77
C MET A 95 -4.92 -6.09 9.69
N HIS A 96 -4.53 -6.55 10.87
CA HIS A 96 -5.46 -7.12 11.85
C HIS A 96 -6.56 -6.14 12.26
N GLU A 97 -6.21 -4.89 12.58
CA GLU A 97 -7.21 -3.85 12.89
C GLU A 97 -8.15 -3.57 11.72
N SER A 98 -7.72 -3.82 10.48
CA SER A 98 -8.53 -3.61 9.27
C SER A 98 -9.41 -4.81 8.95
N ASP A 99 -8.99 -6.01 9.34
CA ASP A 99 -9.77 -7.23 9.23
C ASP A 99 -11.01 -7.20 10.13
N ASP A 100 -10.94 -6.51 11.29
CA ASP A 100 -12.10 -6.28 12.16
C ASP A 100 -13.25 -5.53 11.45
N PHE A 101 -12.93 -4.77 10.40
CA PHE A 101 -13.90 -4.07 9.55
C PHE A 101 -14.16 -4.76 8.21
N ASN A 102 -13.58 -5.93 7.98
CA ASN A 102 -13.63 -6.67 6.72
C ASN A 102 -13.22 -5.81 5.51
N TYR A 103 -12.18 -4.99 5.69
CA TYR A 103 -11.64 -4.17 4.60
C TYR A 103 -10.87 -5.01 3.59
N LEU A 104 -10.74 -4.48 2.37
CA LEU A 104 -10.12 -5.10 1.21
C LEU A 104 -9.05 -4.16 0.67
N TYR A 105 -7.84 -4.31 1.19
CA TYR A 105 -6.67 -3.63 0.67
C TYR A 105 -5.39 -4.35 1.11
N GLY A 106 -4.30 -3.99 0.46
CA GLY A 106 -2.96 -4.41 0.84
C GLY A 106 -1.97 -3.27 0.67
N LEU A 107 -0.74 -3.53 1.07
CA LEU A 107 0.36 -2.57 0.99
C LEU A 107 1.69 -3.26 0.82
N ILE A 108 2.63 -2.52 0.25
CA ILE A 108 4.05 -2.81 0.28
C ILE A 108 4.74 -1.72 1.11
N SER A 109 5.80 -2.10 1.82
CA SER A 109 6.50 -1.20 2.72
C SER A 109 7.99 -1.52 2.83
N LEU A 110 8.76 -0.48 3.19
CA LEU A 110 10.21 -0.52 3.36
C LEU A 110 10.61 0.41 4.50
N ASP A 111 11.51 -0.03 5.39
CA ASP A 111 12.08 0.81 6.44
C ASP A 111 13.52 1.30 6.12
N SER A 112 14.03 2.19 6.96
CA SER A 112 15.38 2.77 6.82
C SER A 112 16.52 1.77 7.01
N GLU A 113 16.24 0.58 7.53
CA GLU A 113 17.21 -0.51 7.69
C GLU A 113 17.19 -1.46 6.48
N GLY A 114 16.29 -1.24 5.53
CA GLY A 114 16.15 -2.05 4.32
C GLY A 114 15.23 -3.26 4.50
N HIS A 115 14.49 -3.36 5.60
CA HIS A 115 13.48 -4.41 5.76
C HIS A 115 12.29 -4.12 4.85
N VAL A 116 11.85 -5.14 4.11
CA VAL A 116 10.70 -5.08 3.23
C VAL A 116 9.57 -5.89 3.85
N GLU A 117 8.38 -5.31 3.93
CA GLU A 117 7.20 -6.00 4.44
C GLU A 117 5.99 -5.75 3.56
N VAL A 118 5.18 -6.79 3.39
CA VAL A 118 3.95 -6.77 2.61
C VAL A 118 2.79 -7.21 3.48
N GLY A 119 1.71 -6.45 3.46
CA GLY A 119 0.51 -6.74 4.23
C GLY A 119 -0.70 -6.80 3.32
N LYS A 120 -1.63 -7.71 3.62
CA LYS A 120 -2.97 -7.73 3.04
C LYS A 120 -3.99 -8.07 4.09
N THR A 121 -5.18 -7.51 3.95
CA THR A 121 -6.34 -7.95 4.74
C THR A 121 -6.74 -9.37 4.33
N ALA A 122 -7.38 -10.10 5.24
CA ALA A 122 -7.84 -11.47 5.02
C ALA A 122 -8.83 -11.57 3.85
N ALA A 123 -9.65 -10.52 3.65
CA ALA A 123 -10.61 -10.45 2.55
C ALA A 123 -9.95 -10.22 1.18
N LEU A 124 -8.71 -9.72 1.13
CA LEU A 124 -7.98 -9.53 -0.12
C LEU A 124 -7.27 -10.83 -0.52
N SER A 125 -7.61 -11.36 -1.69
CA SER A 125 -7.09 -12.65 -2.16
C SER A 125 -5.57 -12.64 -2.32
N ALA A 126 -5.01 -11.63 -2.98
CA ALA A 126 -3.58 -11.53 -3.25
C ALA A 126 -3.12 -10.08 -3.39
N VAL A 127 -1.84 -9.85 -3.11
CA VAL A 127 -1.10 -8.64 -3.50
C VAL A 127 0.10 -9.10 -4.32
N PHE A 128 0.20 -8.62 -5.57
CA PHE A 128 1.35 -8.94 -6.40
C PHE A 128 2.48 -7.96 -6.13
N TYR A 129 3.65 -8.47 -5.78
CA TYR A 129 4.83 -7.65 -5.52
C TYR A 129 6.14 -8.34 -5.90
N ALA A 130 7.15 -7.52 -6.10
CA ALA A 130 8.52 -7.95 -6.29
C ALA A 130 9.45 -6.94 -5.63
N PHE A 131 10.58 -7.39 -5.09
CA PHE A 131 11.60 -6.50 -4.55
C PHE A 131 13.01 -7.01 -4.85
N HIS A 132 13.98 -6.10 -4.69
CA HIS A 132 15.40 -6.37 -4.84
C HIS A 132 16.15 -5.76 -3.65
N ASP A 133 16.88 -6.58 -2.90
CA ASP A 133 17.58 -6.19 -1.66
C ASP A 133 19.08 -5.86 -1.85
N GLY A 134 19.54 -5.79 -3.10
CA GLY A 134 20.95 -5.58 -3.43
C GLY A 134 21.67 -6.85 -3.88
N GLU A 135 21.20 -8.02 -3.42
CA GLU A 135 21.79 -9.32 -3.74
C GLU A 135 20.82 -10.26 -4.46
N LYS A 136 19.52 -10.15 -4.18
CA LYS A 136 18.49 -11.10 -4.64
C LYS A 136 17.27 -10.36 -5.15
N ILE A 137 16.74 -10.83 -6.27
CA ILE A 137 15.39 -10.52 -6.72
C ILE A 137 14.46 -11.54 -6.09
N ARG A 138 13.39 -11.08 -5.44
CA ARG A 138 12.32 -11.94 -4.97
C ARG A 138 10.99 -11.49 -5.57
N THR A 139 10.30 -12.43 -6.21
CA THR A 139 8.93 -12.28 -6.71
C THR A 139 8.06 -13.22 -5.91
N PHE A 140 7.07 -12.69 -5.20
CA PHE A 140 6.17 -13.52 -4.42
C PHE A 140 4.75 -13.33 -4.94
N PHE A 141 4.20 -14.44 -5.42
CA PHE A 141 2.78 -14.62 -5.67
C PHE A 141 2.25 -15.33 -4.42
N GLU A 142 1.73 -14.57 -3.45
CA GLU A 142 0.99 -15.14 -2.31
C GLU A 142 -0.51 -14.94 -2.51
#